data_AF-A0A932U890-F1
#
_entry.id   AF-A0A932U890-F1
#
_cell.length_a   1.000
_cell.length_b   1.000
_cell.length_c   1.000
_cell.angle_alpha   90.00
_cell.angle_beta   90.00
_cell.angle_gamma   90.00
#
_symmetry.space_group_name_H-M   'P 1'
#
loop_
_entity.id
_entity.type
_entity.pdbx_description
1 polymer ?
#
loop_
_entity_poly.entity_id
_entity_poly.type
_entity_poly.pdbx_seq_one_letter_code
_entity_poly.pdbx_strand_id
1 'polypeptide(L)'
;MVANERLHQIETAYGNDAERIVLVEQDEEALRLILFLRDGSNLRVAEQWNGSQLIRYSYYWLTSDNRLITGWDNAAHHRHLPTYPHHKHIGQQANVQPSQEINLDAVMAVILRGASARLMTSKGFV
;
A
#
# COMPACT_ATOMS: atom_id res chain seq x y z
N MET A 1 -2.16 -17.69 8.66
CA MET A 1 -3.06 -16.52 8.72
C MET A 1 -4.10 -16.77 7.67
N VAL A 2 -5.39 -16.69 8.00
CA VAL A 2 -6.46 -16.82 7.01
C VAL A 2 -6.92 -15.43 6.56
N ALA A 3 -7.29 -15.26 5.29
CA ALA A 3 -7.57 -13.93 4.74
C ALA A 3 -8.66 -13.13 5.49
N ASN A 4 -9.67 -13.82 6.04
CA ASN A 4 -10.70 -13.19 6.91
C ASN A 4 -10.07 -12.52 8.14
N GLU A 5 -9.09 -13.16 8.78
CA GLU A 5 -8.38 -12.59 9.92
C GLU A 5 -7.57 -11.36 9.48
N ARG A 6 -6.96 -11.43 8.30
CA ARG A 6 -6.18 -10.32 7.74
C ARG A 6 -7.05 -9.11 7.40
N LEU A 7 -8.21 -9.29 6.78
CA LEU A 7 -9.14 -8.20 6.52
C LEU A 7 -9.55 -7.51 7.82
N HIS A 8 -9.94 -8.28 8.83
CA HIS A 8 -10.33 -7.73 10.13
C HIS A 8 -9.18 -6.97 10.83
N GLN A 9 -7.95 -7.47 10.72
CA GLN A 9 -6.75 -6.76 11.21
C GLN A 9 -6.57 -5.41 10.52
N ILE A 10 -6.73 -5.36 9.18
CA ILE A 10 -6.61 -4.13 8.39
C ILE A 10 -7.70 -3.13 8.76
N GLU A 11 -8.96 -3.58 8.89
CA GLU A 11 -10.08 -2.73 9.31
C GLU A 11 -9.86 -2.17 10.71
N THR A 12 -9.39 -3.00 11.65
CA THR A 12 -9.10 -2.59 13.02
C THR A 12 -7.94 -1.59 13.08
N ALA A 13 -6.88 -1.82 12.32
CA ALA A 13 -5.68 -0.98 12.34
C ALA A 13 -5.89 0.36 11.62
N TYR A 14 -6.59 0.36 10.48
CA TYR A 14 -6.61 1.48 9.54
C TYR A 14 -8.01 2.04 9.23
N GLY A 15 -9.06 1.51 9.86
CA GLY A 15 -10.43 1.98 9.65
C GLY A 15 -10.65 3.45 10.02
N ASN A 16 -9.84 4.00 10.92
CA ASN A 16 -9.90 5.43 11.27
C ASN A 16 -9.19 6.32 10.23
N ASP A 17 -8.19 5.80 9.51
CA ASP A 17 -7.42 6.53 8.49
C ASP A 17 -8.07 6.45 7.10
N ALA A 18 -8.87 5.42 6.87
CA ALA A 18 -9.66 5.25 5.67
C ALA A 18 -11.06 5.88 5.82
N GLU A 19 -11.54 6.52 4.75
CA GLU A 19 -12.96 6.85 4.61
C GLU A 19 -13.76 5.59 4.28
N ARG A 20 -13.18 4.69 3.46
CA ARG A 20 -13.82 3.45 3.04
C ARG A 20 -12.77 2.39 2.70
N ILE A 21 -13.03 1.16 3.10
CA ILE A 21 -12.26 -0.03 2.70
C ILE A 21 -13.16 -0.89 1.82
N VAL A 22 -12.69 -1.26 0.63
CA VAL A 22 -13.43 -2.09 -0.32
C VAL A 22 -12.68 -3.40 -0.52
N LEU A 23 -13.35 -4.51 -0.18
CA LEU A 23 -12.89 -5.85 -0.54
C LEU A 23 -13.12 -6.09 -2.02
N VAL A 24 -12.04 -6.39 -2.75
CA VAL A 24 -12.09 -6.70 -4.19
C VAL A 24 -12.08 -8.21 -4.41
N GLU A 25 -11.22 -8.93 -3.70
CA GLU A 25 -11.08 -10.37 -3.83
C GLU A 25 -10.55 -10.96 -2.53
N GLN A 26 -11.02 -12.17 -2.22
CA GLN A 26 -10.56 -12.94 -1.08
C GLN A 26 -10.68 -14.43 -1.32
N ASP A 27 -9.61 -15.17 -1.02
CA ASP A 27 -9.63 -16.61 -0.83
C ASP A 27 -8.78 -17.00 0.39
N GLU A 28 -8.37 -18.25 0.54
CA GLU A 28 -7.58 -18.69 1.69
C GLU A 28 -6.16 -18.11 1.71
N GLU A 29 -5.59 -17.81 0.54
CA GLU A 29 -4.19 -17.44 0.33
C GLU A 29 -4.01 -16.04 -0.25
N ALA A 30 -5.07 -15.36 -0.68
CA ALA A 30 -5.00 -14.07 -1.36
C ALA A 30 -6.04 -13.07 -0.83
N LEU A 31 -5.64 -11.80 -0.82
CA LEU A 31 -6.47 -10.68 -0.44
C LEU A 31 -6.19 -9.50 -1.37
N ARG A 32 -7.25 -8.90 -1.93
CA ARG A 32 -7.16 -7.63 -2.65
C ARG A 32 -8.15 -6.62 -2.10
N LEU A 33 -7.65 -5.44 -1.74
CA LEU A 33 -8.42 -4.34 -1.15
C LEU A 33 -8.13 -3.01 -1.84
N ILE A 34 -9.07 -2.09 -1.69
CA ILE A 34 -8.83 -0.66 -1.93
C ILE A 34 -9.18 0.10 -0.65
N LEU A 35 -8.21 0.82 -0.09
CA LEU A 35 -8.42 1.77 0.99
C LEU A 35 -8.55 3.16 0.36
N PHE A 36 -9.74 3.76 0.43
CA PHE A 36 -9.95 5.17 0.11
C PHE A 36 -9.61 5.97 1.36
N LEU A 37 -8.54 6.77 1.31
CA LEU A 37 -8.01 7.52 2.43
C LEU A 37 -8.71 8.88 2.57
N ARG A 38 -8.72 9.43 3.78
CA ARG A 38 -9.42 10.69 4.08
C ARG A 38 -8.88 11.93 3.36
N ASP A 39 -7.67 11.87 2.81
CA ASP A 39 -7.11 12.94 1.97
C ASP A 39 -7.54 12.83 0.49
N GLY A 40 -8.43 11.90 0.17
CA GLY A 40 -8.93 11.61 -1.18
C GLY A 40 -8.01 10.72 -2.01
N SER A 41 -6.80 10.40 -1.54
CA SER A 41 -5.93 9.40 -2.17
C SER A 41 -6.45 7.99 -1.93
N ASN A 42 -5.93 7.00 -2.66
CA ASN A 42 -6.29 5.60 -2.43
C ASN A 42 -5.06 4.69 -2.43
N LEU A 43 -5.11 3.65 -1.60
CA LEU A 43 -4.13 2.59 -1.54
C LEU A 43 -4.75 1.29 -2.04
N ARG A 44 -4.23 0.76 -3.13
CA ARG A 44 -4.58 -0.59 -3.62
C ARG A 44 -3.64 -1.60 -3.00
N VAL A 45 -4.20 -2.60 -2.34
CA VAL A 45 -3.47 -3.64 -1.61
C VAL A 45 -3.73 -4.97 -2.31
N ALA A 46 -2.68 -5.69 -2.64
CA ALA A 46 -2.75 -7.11 -2.97
C ALA A 46 -1.69 -7.85 -2.16
N GLU A 47 -2.09 -8.91 -1.47
CA GLU A 47 -1.21 -9.75 -0.67
C GLU A 47 -1.51 -11.22 -1.00
N GLN A 48 -0.47 -12.05 -1.03
CA GLN A 48 -0.56 -13.50 -1.19
C GLN A 48 0.33 -14.20 -0.16
N TRP A 49 -0.20 -15.23 0.48
CA TRP A 49 0.47 -15.95 1.56
C TRP A 49 0.65 -17.44 1.26
N ASN A 50 1.67 -18.01 1.88
CA ASN A 50 1.80 -19.45 2.10
C ASN A 50 1.80 -19.68 3.61
N GLY A 51 0.66 -20.13 4.15
CA GLY A 51 0.45 -20.26 5.59
C GLY A 51 0.46 -18.91 6.33
N SER A 52 1.51 -18.62 7.08
CA SER A 52 1.70 -17.31 7.75
C SER A 52 2.70 -16.40 7.03
N GLN A 53 3.36 -16.90 5.99
CA GLN A 53 4.40 -16.16 5.28
C GLN A 53 3.79 -15.36 4.13
N LEU A 54 4.01 -14.04 4.11
CA LEU A 54 3.69 -13.19 2.97
C LEU A 54 4.71 -13.45 1.85
N ILE A 55 4.27 -14.04 0.73
CA ILE A 55 5.14 -14.45 -0.37
C ILE A 55 5.08 -13.49 -1.56
N ARG A 56 3.94 -12.81 -1.77
CA ARG A 56 3.80 -11.75 -2.78
C ARG A 56 3.01 -10.59 -2.22
N TYR A 57 3.39 -9.40 -2.59
CA TYR A 57 2.61 -8.21 -2.30
C TYR A 57 2.75 -7.17 -3.40
N SER A 58 1.71 -6.34 -3.52
CA SER A 58 1.79 -5.07 -4.23
C SER A 58 0.93 -4.05 -3.50
N TYR A 59 1.51 -2.89 -3.21
CA TYR A 59 0.82 -1.76 -2.57
C TYR A 59 0.95 -0.53 -3.44
N TYR A 60 -0.13 -0.03 -4.02
CA TYR A 60 -0.09 1.11 -4.94
C TYR A 60 -0.86 2.28 -4.37
N TRP A 61 -0.12 3.29 -3.93
CA TRP A 61 -0.66 4.55 -3.45
C TRP A 61 -0.84 5.53 -4.60
N LEU A 62 -2.07 5.95 -4.80
CA LEU A 62 -2.51 6.74 -5.93
C LEU A 62 -3.20 8.01 -5.44
N THR A 63 -3.10 9.08 -6.22
CA THR A 63 -3.92 10.28 -6.08
C THR A 63 -5.42 9.96 -6.30
N SER A 64 -6.30 10.94 -6.03
CA SER A 64 -7.74 10.82 -6.28
C SER A 64 -8.09 10.57 -7.75
N ASP A 65 -7.26 11.06 -8.68
CA ASP A 65 -7.35 10.82 -10.13
C ASP A 65 -6.59 9.57 -10.59
N ASN A 66 -6.23 8.66 -9.68
CA ASN A 66 -5.55 7.39 -9.93
C ASN A 66 -4.14 7.49 -10.54
N ARG A 67 -3.43 8.60 -10.30
CA ARG A 67 -2.02 8.73 -10.69
C ARG A 67 -1.11 8.16 -9.61
N LEU A 68 -0.05 7.47 -10.02
CA LEU A 68 0.89 6.85 -9.09
C LEU A 68 1.62 7.89 -8.24
N ILE A 69 1.54 7.76 -6.92
CA ILE A 69 2.42 8.45 -5.98
C ILE A 69 3.61 7.55 -5.70
N THR A 70 3.34 6.37 -5.12
CA THR A 70 4.33 5.33 -4.87
C THR A 70 3.69 3.95 -4.99
N GLY A 71 4.35 3.01 -5.67
CA GLY A 71 3.99 1.60 -5.68
C GLY A 71 5.09 0.77 -5.01
N TRP A 72 4.76 -0.17 -4.14
CA TRP A 72 5.70 -1.11 -3.52
C TRP A 72 5.39 -2.52 -4.01
N ASP A 73 6.43 -3.28 -4.36
CA ASP A 73 6.27 -4.58 -5.00
C ASP A 73 7.47 -5.49 -4.65
N ASN A 74 7.26 -6.81 -4.68
CA ASN A 74 8.30 -7.83 -4.48
C ASN A 74 8.47 -8.79 -5.67
N ALA A 75 7.96 -8.44 -6.86
CA ALA A 75 8.20 -9.18 -8.08
C ALA A 75 9.70 -9.30 -8.38
N ALA A 76 10.13 -10.51 -8.70
CA ALA A 76 11.54 -10.92 -8.82
C ALA A 76 12.25 -10.44 -10.12
N HIS A 77 12.02 -9.20 -10.54
CA HIS A 77 12.54 -8.63 -11.80
C HIS A 77 13.82 -7.78 -11.61
N HIS A 78 13.94 -7.04 -10.51
CA HIS A 78 14.97 -6.01 -10.32
C HIS A 78 16.19 -6.49 -9.52
N ARG A 79 16.88 -7.52 -10.02
CA ARG A 79 18.02 -8.18 -9.34
C ARG A 79 19.21 -7.30 -8.99
N HIS A 80 19.33 -6.13 -9.63
CA HIS A 80 20.41 -5.18 -9.40
C HIS A 80 20.20 -4.30 -8.16
N LEU A 81 19.01 -4.33 -7.55
CA LEU A 81 18.72 -3.54 -6.36
C LEU A 81 19.26 -4.23 -5.10
N PRO A 82 19.82 -3.47 -4.14
CA PRO A 82 20.32 -4.01 -2.88
C PRO A 82 19.23 -4.63 -2.00
N THR A 83 17.95 -4.27 -2.22
CA THR A 83 16.80 -4.76 -1.47
C THR A 83 16.04 -5.87 -2.21
N TYR A 84 16.61 -6.45 -3.26
CA TYR A 84 15.95 -7.48 -4.07
C TYR A 84 15.33 -8.59 -3.19
N PRO A 85 14.07 -9.01 -3.45
CA PRO A 85 13.24 -8.62 -4.59
C PRO A 85 12.40 -7.34 -4.35
N HIS A 86 12.52 -6.72 -3.19
CA HIS A 86 11.70 -5.59 -2.77
C HIS A 86 12.13 -4.30 -3.45
N HIS A 87 11.16 -3.60 -4.01
CA HIS A 87 11.37 -2.34 -4.71
C HIS A 87 10.14 -1.45 -4.62
N LYS A 88 10.32 -0.19 -5.01
CA LYS A 88 9.22 0.76 -5.15
C LYS A 88 9.32 1.59 -6.43
N HIS A 89 8.17 1.97 -6.96
CA HIS A 89 7.98 2.82 -8.12
C HIS A 89 7.58 4.21 -7.65
N ILE A 90 8.27 5.27 -8.04
CA ILE A 90 8.02 6.64 -7.54
C ILE A 90 7.47 7.53 -8.66
N GLY A 91 6.22 7.98 -8.53
CA GLY A 91 5.53 8.85 -9.49
C GLY A 91 5.12 8.18 -10.81
N GLN A 92 5.86 7.16 -11.24
CA GLN A 92 5.63 6.40 -12.46
C GLN A 92 6.26 5.00 -12.38
N GLN A 93 5.71 4.04 -13.13
CA GLN A 93 6.15 2.64 -13.10
C GLN A 93 7.63 2.47 -13.48
N ALA A 94 8.15 3.28 -14.39
CA ALA A 94 9.54 3.16 -14.85
C ALA A 94 10.58 3.64 -13.81
N ASN A 95 10.18 4.41 -12.79
CA ASN A 95 11.09 4.96 -11.79
C ASN A 95 11.23 4.02 -10.59
N VAL A 96 12.06 2.99 -10.74
CA VAL A 96 12.26 1.93 -9.75
C VAL A 96 13.37 2.28 -8.78
N GLN A 97 13.12 2.09 -7.47
CA GLN A 97 14.07 2.34 -6.39
C GLN A 97 14.07 1.21 -5.36
N PRO A 98 15.17 1.05 -4.58
CA PRO A 98 15.19 0.14 -3.44
C PRO A 98 14.09 0.46 -2.42
N SER A 99 13.56 -0.56 -1.75
CA SER A 99 12.54 -0.40 -0.72
C SER A 99 12.84 -1.22 0.52
N GLN A 100 12.67 -0.60 1.69
CA GLN A 100 12.65 -1.29 2.99
C GLN A 100 11.22 -1.48 3.51
N GLU A 101 10.23 -0.82 2.89
CA GLU A 101 8.82 -1.01 3.21
C GLU A 101 8.32 -2.29 2.51
N ILE A 102 8.28 -3.39 3.25
CA ILE A 102 8.03 -4.74 2.70
C ILE A 102 6.71 -5.38 3.13
N ASN A 103 5.86 -4.62 3.83
CA ASN A 103 4.53 -5.04 4.26
C ASN A 103 3.62 -3.82 4.38
N LEU A 104 2.32 -4.07 4.52
CA LEU A 104 1.31 -3.01 4.59
C LEU A 104 1.56 -2.04 5.75
N ASP A 105 2.03 -2.51 6.91
CA ASP A 105 2.21 -1.65 8.09
C ASP A 105 3.33 -0.63 7.88
N ALA A 106 4.45 -1.06 7.30
CA ALA A 106 5.54 -0.17 6.91
C ALA A 106 5.10 0.86 5.86
N VAL A 107 4.29 0.42 4.88
CA VAL A 107 3.73 1.30 3.83
C VAL A 107 2.76 2.31 4.42
N MET A 108 1.83 1.88 5.28
CA MET A 108 0.87 2.76 5.94
C MET A 108 1.58 3.81 6.81
N ALA A 109 2.65 3.43 7.51
CA ALA A 109 3.45 4.39 8.26
C ALA A 109 4.06 5.49 7.37
N VAL A 110 4.50 5.18 6.14
CA VAL A 110 4.96 6.19 5.16
C VAL A 110 3.80 7.07 4.70
N ILE A 111 2.67 6.46 4.35
CA ILE A 111 1.47 7.15 3.86
C ILE A 111 0.96 8.15 4.88
N LEU A 112 0.78 7.73 6.13
CA LEU A 112 0.24 8.58 7.20
C LEU A 112 1.16 9.77 7.51
N ARG A 113 2.48 9.57 7.49
CA ARG A 113 3.45 10.68 7.60
C ARG A 113 3.35 11.66 6.42
N GLY A 114 3.18 11.14 5.20
CA GLY A 114 3.05 11.97 3.99
C GLY A 114 1.71 12.70 3.87
N ALA A 115 0.61 12.09 4.31
CA ALA A 115 -0.73 12.67 4.29
C ALA A 115 -0.85 13.85 5.26
N SER A 116 -0.29 13.75 6.46
CA SER A 116 -0.23 14.88 7.42
C SER A 116 0.48 16.10 6.82
N ALA A 117 1.57 15.89 6.07
CA ALA A 117 2.29 16.98 5.42
C ALA A 117 1.47 17.66 4.30
N ARG A 118 0.67 16.90 3.54
CA ARG A 118 -0.16 17.46 2.45
C ARG A 118 -1.39 18.21 2.93
N LEU A 119 -2.01 17.75 4.02
CA LEU A 119 -3.11 18.49 4.67
C LEU A 119 -2.66 19.83 5.25
N MET A 120 -1.39 19.97 5.62
CA MET A 120 -0.82 21.25 6.07
C MET A 120 -0.58 22.22 4.90
N THR A 121 -0.20 21.72 3.72
CA THR A 121 0.03 22.57 2.54
C THR A 121 -1.24 23.04 1.85
N SER A 122 -2.36 22.31 1.97
CA SER A 122 -3.64 22.71 1.34
C SER A 122 -4.46 23.72 2.17
N LYS A 123 -4.08 23.98 3.43
CA LYS A 123 -4.73 24.97 4.31
C LYS A 123 -4.03 26.33 4.35
N GLY A 124 -3.04 26.58 3.50
CA GLY A 124 -2.27 27.82 3.47
C GLY A 124 -2.29 28.50 2.11
N PHE A 125 -3.31 29.29 1.84
CA PHE A 125 -3.28 30.62 1.19
C PHE A 125 -4.74 31.11 1.14
N VAL A 126 -5.05 32.09 2.00
CA VAL A 126 -6.19 33.00 1.85
C VAL A 126 -5.66 34.25 1.17
#